data_AF-W4V9C3-F1
#
_entry.id   AF-W4V9C3-F1
#
_cell.length_a   1.000
_cell.length_b   1.000
_cell.length_c   1.000
_cell.angle_alpha   90.00
_cell.angle_beta   90.00
_cell.angle_gamma   90.00
#
_symmetry.space_group_name_H-M   'P 1'
#
loop_
_entity.id
_entity.type
_entity.pdbx_description
1 polymer ?
#
loop_
_entity_poly.entity_id
_entity_poly.type
_entity_poly.pdbx_seq_one_letter_code
_entity_poly.pdbx_strand_id
1 'polypeptide(L)'
;MANTYFNDAIIGNSSMLVCLTRNGELTRLFWPNIDYPQHFEKMATGIFYTGQKNSTSWFYEDNWHQNQYYVEDTNILKTVYEDGGRGLRVEQTDFVLKDKDVMVRRYIIENIGPNEVELGFVQYSSTVSTTPELRSTLFDFDVDALIHYRHNYYISISSDIEVMQFQLGNNAFDSARYTELNGYDSIGMMKDGAMSFNIGKIAPGKKKTFNLFICASHTLKGVKQLVRMCRQMNVDEEYENTRKYWMGFLKNSRAIVTGDKRIDDLYKRSLLVFKLMSDEKTGGLLASAEIDEGFTRCGRYAYCWGRDAAFITGALDAAGLTEAVDKFYEWAVMTQDDDGSWQQRYHMDGNLAPSWGCRWMRQVLLYGVC
;
A
#
# COMPACT_ATOMS: atom_id res chain seq x y z
N MET A 1 17.73 11.47 -3.79
CA MET A 1 17.10 10.20 -4.19
C MET A 1 16.09 10.49 -5.28
N ALA A 2 15.97 9.60 -6.27
CA ALA A 2 15.07 9.80 -7.40
C ALA A 2 13.62 9.58 -6.97
N ASN A 3 12.75 10.57 -7.22
CA ASN A 3 11.31 10.34 -7.18
C ASN A 3 11.00 9.15 -8.09
N THR A 4 10.37 8.11 -7.55
CA THR A 4 9.98 6.95 -8.34
C THR A 4 8.67 7.30 -9.03
N TYR A 5 8.71 7.50 -10.35
CA TYR A 5 7.53 7.80 -11.17
C TYR A 5 6.77 6.52 -11.58
N PHE A 6 7.30 5.36 -11.25
CA PHE A 6 6.79 4.06 -11.64
C PHE A 6 6.39 3.25 -10.41
N ASN A 7 5.26 2.56 -10.54
CA ASN A 7 4.88 1.49 -9.63
C ASN A 7 5.11 0.16 -10.34
N ASP A 8 5.89 -0.73 -9.73
CA ASP A 8 6.10 -2.07 -10.26
C ASP A 8 4.95 -3.01 -9.82
N ALA A 9 4.27 -2.71 -8.70
CA ALA A 9 3.12 -3.45 -8.21
C ALA A 9 2.10 -2.56 -7.48
N ILE A 10 0.84 -3.00 -7.50
CA ILE A 10 -0.26 -2.47 -6.69
C ILE A 10 -0.94 -3.57 -5.88
N ILE A 11 -1.36 -3.26 -4.66
CA ILE A 11 -2.20 -4.10 -3.80
C ILE A 11 -3.26 -3.22 -3.14
N GLY A 12 -4.31 -3.81 -2.58
CA GLY A 12 -5.36 -3.04 -1.94
C GLY A 12 -6.58 -3.86 -1.62
N ASN A 13 -7.65 -3.19 -1.21
CA ASN A 13 -8.97 -3.77 -0.99
C ASN A 13 -10.09 -2.93 -1.61
N SER A 14 -9.76 -2.13 -2.64
CA SER A 14 -10.69 -1.20 -3.32
C SER A 14 -11.16 -0.02 -2.45
N SER A 15 -10.76 0.08 -1.18
CA SER A 15 -10.89 1.29 -0.34
C SER A 15 -9.53 1.90 0.04
N MET A 16 -8.53 1.03 0.21
CA MET A 16 -7.13 1.36 0.40
C MET A 16 -6.36 0.83 -0.80
N LEU A 17 -5.55 1.68 -1.42
CA LEU A 17 -4.68 1.32 -2.55
C LEU A 17 -3.23 1.61 -2.20
N VAL A 18 -2.37 0.62 -2.36
CA VAL A 18 -0.94 0.67 -2.02
C VAL A 18 -0.13 0.41 -3.27
N CYS A 19 0.90 1.22 -3.49
CA CYS A 19 1.83 1.04 -4.59
C CYS A 19 3.23 0.70 -4.05
N LEU A 20 3.87 -0.27 -4.71
CA LEU A 20 5.17 -0.81 -4.32
C LEU A 20 6.16 -0.79 -5.50
N THR A 21 7.44 -0.61 -5.18
CA THR A 21 8.54 -0.80 -6.13
C THR A 21 8.86 -2.30 -6.27
N ARG A 22 9.65 -2.64 -7.30
CA ARG A 22 10.22 -3.98 -7.49
C ARG A 22 11.07 -4.45 -6.31
N ASN A 23 11.59 -3.50 -5.53
CA ASN A 23 12.39 -3.72 -4.34
C ASN A 23 11.53 -3.85 -3.07
N GLY A 24 10.20 -3.89 -3.22
CA GLY A 24 9.24 -4.02 -2.11
C GLY A 24 9.15 -2.78 -1.22
N GLU A 25 9.62 -1.61 -1.67
CA GLU A 25 9.40 -0.35 -0.95
C GLU A 25 7.96 0.11 -1.15
N LEU A 26 7.31 0.56 -0.07
CA LEU A 26 6.01 1.22 -0.17
C LEU A 26 6.27 2.66 -0.58
N THR A 27 5.84 3.01 -1.79
CA THR A 27 5.96 4.36 -2.32
C THR A 27 4.74 5.19 -1.96
N ARG A 28 3.55 4.59 -2.02
CA ARG A 28 2.27 5.30 -1.96
C ARG A 28 1.24 4.43 -1.22
N LEU A 29 0.44 5.06 -0.38
CA LEU A 29 -0.80 4.52 0.18
C LEU A 29 -1.89 5.60 0.05
N PHE A 30 -2.98 5.27 -0.65
CA PHE A 30 -4.18 6.09 -0.82
C PHE A 30 -5.30 5.56 0.09
N TRP A 31 -5.89 6.45 0.87
CA TRP A 31 -7.02 6.17 1.77
C TRP A 31 -7.66 7.52 2.18
N PRO A 32 -8.99 7.65 2.37
CA PRO A 32 -10.02 6.61 2.45
C PRO A 32 -10.58 6.15 1.12
N ASN A 33 -10.19 6.81 0.03
CA ASN A 33 -10.46 6.43 -1.34
C ASN A 33 -9.16 6.08 -2.05
N ILE A 34 -9.27 5.45 -3.21
CA ILE A 34 -8.12 4.92 -3.95
C ILE A 34 -7.29 5.98 -4.71
N ASP A 35 -7.66 7.27 -4.65
CA ASP A 35 -6.97 8.36 -5.35
C ASP A 35 -6.42 9.46 -4.42
N TYR A 36 -7.06 9.69 -3.28
CA TYR A 36 -6.74 10.80 -2.37
C TYR A 36 -7.24 10.57 -0.92
N PRO A 37 -6.51 11.10 0.09
CA PRO A 37 -5.15 11.59 0.00
C PRO A 37 -4.08 10.48 -0.04
N GLN A 38 -2.90 10.84 -0.52
CA GLN A 38 -1.68 10.06 -0.35
C GLN A 38 -1.14 10.20 1.08
N HIS A 39 -0.63 9.12 1.70
CA HIS A 39 -0.11 9.18 3.07
C HIS A 39 1.40 9.14 3.21
N PHE A 40 2.10 8.30 2.44
CA PHE A 40 3.55 8.11 2.58
C PHE A 40 4.32 8.85 1.51
N GLU A 41 5.43 9.47 1.93
CA GLU A 41 6.48 9.97 1.03
C GLU A 41 7.52 8.87 0.81
N LYS A 42 7.93 8.21 1.90
CA LYS A 42 8.85 7.09 1.89
C LYS A 42 8.53 6.14 3.03
N MET A 43 8.63 4.84 2.79
CA MET A 43 8.73 3.83 3.85
C MET A 43 9.84 2.85 3.50
N ALA A 44 10.81 2.72 4.40
CA ALA A 44 11.93 1.81 4.24
C ALA A 44 11.92 0.77 5.37
N THR A 45 12.29 -0.45 5.05
CA THR A 45 12.45 -1.54 6.01
C THR A 45 13.75 -2.27 5.78
N GLY A 46 14.30 -2.82 6.85
CA GLY A 46 15.57 -3.52 6.80
C GLY A 46 15.84 -4.29 8.08
N ILE A 47 16.98 -4.94 8.09
CA ILE A 47 17.49 -5.71 9.23
C ILE A 47 18.85 -5.19 9.65
N PHE A 48 19.24 -5.43 10.88
CA PHE A 48 20.55 -5.09 11.41
C PHE A 48 21.06 -6.17 12.36
N TYR A 49 22.37 -6.22 12.59
CA TYR A 49 22.96 -7.12 13.57
C TYR A 49 22.94 -6.48 14.96
N THR A 50 22.34 -7.16 15.93
CA THR A 50 22.29 -6.64 17.31
C THR A 50 23.70 -6.55 17.88
N GLY A 51 24.03 -5.42 18.50
CA GLY A 51 25.37 -5.16 19.05
C GLY A 51 26.39 -4.61 18.05
N GLN A 52 26.01 -4.42 16.78
CA GLN A 52 26.83 -3.74 15.77
C GLN A 52 26.19 -2.41 15.36
N LYS A 53 26.96 -1.33 15.46
CA LYS A 53 26.58 -0.01 14.94
C LYS A 53 26.69 0.03 13.42
N ASN A 54 25.86 0.86 12.79
CA ASN A 54 25.86 1.05 11.33
C ASN A 54 25.74 -0.27 10.53
N SER A 55 24.96 -1.21 11.06
CA SER A 55 24.80 -2.55 10.48
C SER A 55 23.48 -2.75 9.76
N THR A 56 22.61 -1.73 9.73
CA THR A 56 21.34 -1.78 8.99
C THR A 56 21.61 -2.05 7.52
N SER A 57 20.98 -3.07 6.98
CA SER A 57 20.86 -3.32 5.55
C SER A 57 19.41 -3.13 5.17
N TRP A 58 19.16 -2.13 4.30
CA TRP A 58 17.82 -1.87 3.79
C TRP A 58 17.52 -2.84 2.66
N PHE A 59 16.31 -3.37 2.58
CA PHE A 59 15.97 -4.38 1.56
C PHE A 59 16.00 -3.85 0.13
N TYR A 60 15.92 -2.53 -0.03
CA TYR A 60 15.99 -1.88 -1.33
C TYR A 60 17.42 -1.66 -1.85
N GLU A 61 18.45 -1.92 -1.05
CA GLU A 61 19.84 -1.77 -1.44
C GLU A 61 20.30 -2.90 -2.37
N ASP A 62 21.33 -2.62 -3.18
CA ASP A 62 21.82 -3.50 -4.25
C ASP A 62 22.46 -4.81 -3.75
N ASN A 63 22.73 -4.94 -2.44
CA ASN A 63 23.28 -6.17 -1.88
C ASN A 63 22.26 -7.31 -1.77
N TRP A 64 20.98 -7.02 -1.98
CA TRP A 64 19.93 -8.02 -2.02
C TRP A 64 19.62 -8.39 -3.47
N HIS A 65 19.54 -9.68 -3.76
CA HIS A 65 18.95 -10.16 -5.00
C HIS A 65 17.44 -10.29 -4.79
N GLN A 66 16.65 -9.46 -5.49
CA GLN A 66 15.20 -9.43 -5.34
C GLN A 66 14.48 -10.21 -6.44
N ASN A 67 13.42 -10.91 -6.06
CA ASN A 67 12.43 -11.48 -6.97
C ASN A 67 11.03 -11.18 -6.46
N GLN A 68 10.21 -10.48 -7.23
CA GLN A 68 8.87 -10.06 -6.86
C GLN A 68 7.81 -10.68 -7.77
N TYR A 69 6.74 -11.20 -7.19
CA TYR A 69 5.63 -11.79 -7.91
C TYR A 69 4.34 -11.76 -7.08
N TYR A 70 3.20 -11.76 -7.76
CA TYR A 70 1.91 -11.98 -7.10
C TYR A 70 1.73 -13.46 -6.77
N VAL A 71 1.16 -13.76 -5.60
CA VAL A 71 0.62 -15.09 -5.33
C VAL A 71 -0.48 -15.37 -6.35
N GLU A 72 -0.41 -16.52 -7.01
CA GLU A 72 -1.27 -16.90 -8.14
C GLU A 72 -2.75 -16.61 -7.86
N ASP A 73 -3.42 -15.97 -8.83
CA ASP A 73 -4.84 -15.62 -8.78
C ASP A 73 -5.24 -14.71 -7.59
N THR A 74 -4.33 -13.87 -7.09
CA THR A 74 -4.60 -12.91 -6.01
C THR A 74 -3.98 -11.53 -6.19
N ASN A 75 -4.34 -10.57 -5.32
CA ASN A 75 -3.64 -9.29 -5.12
C ASN A 75 -2.64 -9.33 -3.95
N ILE A 76 -2.19 -10.52 -3.53
CA ILE A 76 -1.16 -10.65 -2.51
C ILE A 76 0.20 -10.63 -3.20
N LEU A 77 1.09 -9.74 -2.76
CA LEU A 77 2.41 -9.57 -3.36
C LEU A 77 3.47 -10.24 -2.50
N LYS A 78 4.38 -10.98 -3.13
CA LYS A 78 5.54 -11.57 -2.46
C LYS A 78 6.83 -11.04 -3.09
N THR A 79 7.73 -10.57 -2.24
CA THR A 79 9.09 -10.15 -2.61
C THR A 79 10.09 -10.97 -1.81
N VAL A 80 10.96 -11.69 -2.50
CA VAL A 80 12.02 -12.51 -1.89
C VAL A 80 13.35 -11.80 -2.06
N TYR A 81 14.08 -11.63 -0.97
CA TYR A 81 15.41 -11.02 -0.91
C TYR A 81 16.43 -12.09 -0.51
N GLU A 82 17.51 -12.21 -1.26
CA GLU A 82 18.64 -13.09 -0.92
C GLU A 82 19.96 -12.32 -0.90
N ASP A 83 20.67 -12.39 0.23
CA ASP A 83 22.01 -11.83 0.39
C ASP A 83 22.98 -12.96 0.72
N GLY A 84 23.72 -13.40 -0.31
CA GLY A 84 24.72 -14.46 -0.19
C GLY A 84 25.93 -14.07 0.66
N GLY A 85 26.22 -12.77 0.82
CA GLY A 85 27.32 -12.29 1.66
C GLY A 85 26.98 -12.40 3.15
N ARG A 86 25.75 -12.07 3.53
CA ARG A 86 25.25 -12.19 4.91
C ARG A 86 24.71 -13.59 5.25
N GLY A 87 24.42 -14.41 4.25
CA GLY A 87 23.79 -15.71 4.43
C GLY A 87 22.34 -15.58 4.91
N LEU A 88 21.60 -14.61 4.35
CA LEU A 88 20.23 -14.32 4.75
C LEU A 88 19.27 -14.38 3.57
N ARG A 89 18.08 -14.89 3.85
CA ARG A 89 16.95 -14.87 2.93
C ARG A 89 15.74 -14.30 3.65
N VAL A 90 15.09 -13.31 3.04
CA VAL A 90 13.90 -12.67 3.60
C VAL A 90 12.76 -12.80 2.60
N GLU A 91 11.63 -13.33 3.04
CA GLU A 91 10.40 -13.33 2.26
C GLU A 91 9.45 -12.28 2.85
N GLN A 92 9.17 -11.22 2.08
CA GLN A 92 8.16 -10.21 2.40
C GLN A 92 6.86 -10.53 1.65
N THR A 93 5.76 -10.64 2.38
CA THR A 93 4.41 -10.82 1.84
C THR A 93 3.54 -9.64 2.23
N ASP A 94 3.06 -8.88 1.25
CA ASP A 94 2.23 -7.69 1.44
C ASP A 94 0.80 -7.95 0.95
N PHE A 95 -0.18 -7.64 1.80
CA PHE A 95 -1.60 -7.72 1.46
C PHE A 95 -2.43 -6.74 2.29
N VAL A 96 -3.63 -6.41 1.80
CA VAL A 96 -4.61 -5.58 2.52
C VAL A 96 -5.79 -6.45 2.88
N LEU A 97 -6.28 -6.33 4.11
CA LEU A 97 -7.43 -7.09 4.58
C LEU A 97 -8.69 -6.69 3.79
N LYS A 98 -9.49 -7.69 3.40
CA LYS A 98 -10.63 -7.48 2.49
C LYS A 98 -11.69 -6.50 3.01
N ASP A 99 -11.94 -6.47 4.33
CA ASP A 99 -13.02 -5.67 4.93
C ASP A 99 -12.51 -4.59 5.89
N LYS A 100 -11.20 -4.36 5.96
CA LYS A 100 -10.60 -3.44 6.94
C LYS A 100 -9.50 -2.61 6.31
N ASP A 101 -9.40 -1.37 6.77
CA ASP A 101 -8.35 -0.43 6.38
C ASP A 101 -7.03 -0.75 7.08
N VAL A 102 -6.53 -1.97 6.82
CA VAL A 102 -5.32 -2.55 7.41
C VAL A 102 -4.52 -3.24 6.33
N MET A 103 -3.29 -2.77 6.13
CA MET A 103 -2.27 -3.45 5.34
C MET A 103 -1.38 -4.27 6.28
N VAL A 104 -1.11 -5.51 5.90
CA VAL A 104 -0.20 -6.42 6.59
C VAL A 104 1.06 -6.57 5.73
N ARG A 105 2.22 -6.44 6.36
CA ARG A 105 3.53 -6.74 5.77
C ARG A 105 4.19 -7.81 6.63
N ARG A 106 4.19 -9.04 6.13
CA ARG A 106 4.76 -10.19 6.82
C ARG A 106 6.16 -10.47 6.30
N TYR A 107 7.11 -10.67 7.20
CA TYR A 107 8.50 -11.01 6.91
C TYR A 107 8.83 -12.38 7.49
N ILE A 108 9.33 -13.29 6.66
CA ILE A 108 9.94 -14.55 7.10
C ILE A 108 11.43 -14.43 6.85
N ILE A 109 12.20 -14.35 7.94
CA ILE A 109 13.65 -14.17 7.94
C ILE A 109 14.30 -15.52 8.17
N GLU A 110 15.05 -16.01 7.19
CA GLU A 110 15.75 -17.29 7.19
C GLU A 110 17.26 -17.08 7.23
N ASN A 111 17.92 -17.78 8.15
CA ASN A 111 19.37 -17.88 8.15
C ASN A 111 19.80 -19.04 7.25
N ILE A 112 20.29 -18.72 6.05
CA ILE A 112 20.82 -19.69 5.08
C ILE A 112 22.35 -19.85 5.19
N GLY A 113 22.98 -19.11 6.11
CA GLY A 113 24.40 -19.16 6.40
C GLY A 113 24.77 -20.27 7.40
N PRO A 114 26.08 -20.48 7.61
CA PRO A 114 26.59 -21.57 8.46
C PRO A 114 26.61 -21.24 9.96
N ASN A 115 26.50 -19.97 10.35
CA ASN A 115 26.64 -19.51 11.74
C ASN A 115 25.34 -18.92 12.29
N GLU A 116 25.11 -19.01 13.59
CA GLU A 116 24.01 -18.30 14.25
C GLU A 116 24.17 -16.78 14.09
N VAL A 117 23.07 -16.09 13.84
CA VAL A 117 23.00 -14.63 13.75
C VAL A 117 22.00 -14.10 14.78
N GLU A 118 22.25 -12.91 15.30
CA GLU A 118 21.30 -12.18 16.15
C GLU A 118 20.92 -10.89 15.46
N LEU A 119 19.63 -10.76 15.15
CA LEU A 119 19.11 -9.73 14.26
C LEU A 119 18.09 -8.85 14.97
N GLY A 120 18.07 -7.59 14.58
CA GLY A 120 16.95 -6.67 14.77
C GLY A 120 16.33 -6.28 13.44
N PHE A 121 15.13 -5.73 13.51
CA PHE A 121 14.40 -5.19 12.36
C PHE A 121 14.22 -3.69 12.55
N VAL A 122 14.32 -2.92 11.47
CA VAL A 122 14.12 -1.47 11.49
C VAL A 122 13.12 -1.04 10.43
N GLN A 123 12.25 -0.12 10.82
CA GLN A 123 11.26 0.50 9.96
C GLN A 123 11.40 2.02 10.06
N TYR A 124 11.53 2.67 8.91
CA TYR A 124 11.47 4.13 8.77
C TYR A 124 10.27 4.52 7.92
N SER A 125 9.62 5.62 8.27
CA SER A 125 8.55 6.20 7.46
C SER A 125 8.54 7.72 7.52
N SER A 126 8.21 8.34 6.39
CA SER A 126 7.91 9.76 6.28
C SER A 126 6.59 9.98 5.54
N THR A 127 5.91 11.08 5.87
CA THR A 127 4.59 11.39 5.30
C THR A 127 4.59 12.61 4.39
N VAL A 128 3.66 12.59 3.44
CA VAL A 128 3.34 13.73 2.57
C VAL A 128 2.32 14.63 3.27
N SER A 129 2.45 15.94 3.07
CA SER A 129 1.42 16.94 3.40
C SER A 129 1.53 18.12 2.44
N THR A 130 0.38 18.71 2.10
CA THR A 130 0.30 19.98 1.35
C THR A 130 0.76 21.17 2.18
N THR A 131 0.67 21.05 3.51
CA THR A 131 1.26 21.99 4.48
C THR A 131 2.34 21.26 5.25
N PRO A 132 3.62 21.33 4.81
CA PRO A 132 4.71 20.54 5.38
C PRO A 132 4.87 20.67 6.88
N GLU A 133 4.54 21.85 7.43
CA GLU A 133 4.64 22.23 8.84
C GLU A 133 3.60 21.51 9.71
N LEU A 134 2.45 21.11 9.14
CA LEU A 134 1.37 20.44 9.86
C LEU A 134 1.51 18.91 9.88
N ARG A 135 2.65 18.38 9.43
CA ARG A 135 2.95 16.96 9.58
C ARG A 135 3.26 16.68 11.03
N SER A 136 2.52 15.77 11.61
CA SER A 136 2.72 15.38 12.99
C SER A 136 2.88 13.88 13.10
N THR A 137 3.77 13.50 14.00
CA THR A 137 4.05 12.11 14.32
C THR A 137 4.04 11.98 15.84
N LEU A 138 3.46 10.89 16.33
CA LEU A 138 3.51 10.52 17.73
C LEU A 138 3.85 9.04 17.86
N PHE A 139 4.44 8.68 18.98
CA PHE A 139 4.63 7.31 19.41
C PHE A 139 3.69 7.06 20.59
N ASP A 140 2.73 6.15 20.40
CA ASP A 140 1.72 5.84 21.41
C ASP A 140 2.15 4.61 22.21
N PHE A 141 2.54 4.80 23.47
CA PHE A 141 3.01 3.71 24.33
C PHE A 141 1.93 2.69 24.73
N ASP A 142 0.64 3.05 24.68
CA ASP A 142 -0.43 2.11 25.06
C ASP A 142 -0.60 0.98 24.03
N VAL A 143 -0.33 1.30 22.77
CA VAL A 143 -0.49 0.38 21.64
C VAL A 143 0.81 0.11 20.90
N ASP A 144 1.91 0.72 21.35
CA ASP A 144 3.27 0.58 20.85
C ASP A 144 3.35 0.81 19.33
N ALA A 145 2.87 1.99 18.92
CA ALA A 145 2.69 2.32 17.52
C ALA A 145 3.22 3.71 17.19
N LEU A 146 3.90 3.81 16.05
CA LEU A 146 4.22 5.07 15.40
C LEU A 146 2.98 5.53 14.62
N ILE A 147 2.44 6.70 14.95
CA ILE A 147 1.22 7.24 14.34
C ILE A 147 1.55 8.56 13.67
N HIS A 148 1.47 8.56 12.34
CA HIS A 148 1.46 9.79 11.57
C HIS A 148 0.04 10.31 11.44
N TYR A 149 -0.16 11.60 11.71
CA TYR A 149 -1.48 12.19 11.69
C TYR A 149 -1.49 13.59 11.11
N ARG A 150 -2.61 13.92 10.46
CA ARG A 150 -2.94 15.26 9.97
C ARG A 150 -4.45 15.39 9.85
N HIS A 151 -5.01 16.49 10.36
CA HIS A 151 -6.45 16.76 10.28
C HIS A 151 -7.31 15.54 10.70
N ASN A 152 -8.01 14.90 9.74
CA ASN A 152 -8.90 13.76 9.94
C ASN A 152 -8.30 12.43 9.44
N TYR A 153 -6.97 12.32 9.42
CA TYR A 153 -6.27 11.13 8.94
C TYR A 153 -5.22 10.68 9.95
N TYR A 154 -5.33 9.44 10.40
CA TYR A 154 -4.39 8.79 11.31
C TYR A 154 -3.93 7.48 10.66
N ILE A 155 -2.63 7.39 10.39
CA ILE A 155 -1.98 6.18 9.86
C ILE A 155 -1.02 5.67 10.92
N SER A 156 -1.29 4.49 11.47
CA SER A 156 -0.38 3.85 12.42
C SER A 156 0.50 2.82 11.73
N ILE A 157 1.69 2.62 12.29
CA ILE A 157 2.58 1.50 12.01
C ILE A 157 2.85 0.81 13.35
N SER A 158 2.63 -0.49 13.39
CA SER A 158 2.76 -1.30 14.61
C SER A 158 3.22 -2.72 14.25
N SER A 159 3.58 -3.51 15.25
CA SER A 159 4.02 -4.90 15.09
C SER A 159 3.34 -5.85 16.07
N ASP A 160 3.50 -7.15 15.82
CA ASP A 160 3.16 -8.25 16.71
C ASP A 160 4.18 -8.47 17.85
N ILE A 161 5.34 -7.81 17.77
CA ILE A 161 6.32 -7.74 18.87
C ILE A 161 6.53 -6.31 19.36
N GLU A 162 7.08 -6.18 20.57
CA GLU A 162 7.32 -4.88 21.21
C GLU A 162 8.42 -4.08 20.50
N VAL A 163 8.23 -2.77 20.43
CA VAL A 163 9.20 -1.81 19.90
C VAL A 163 10.38 -1.73 20.88
N MET A 164 11.58 -1.97 20.36
CA MET A 164 12.82 -1.89 21.12
C MET A 164 13.30 -0.45 21.28
N GLN A 165 13.27 0.33 20.20
CA GLN A 165 13.63 1.74 20.21
C GLN A 165 12.79 2.49 19.18
N PHE A 166 12.59 3.78 19.39
CA PHE A 166 11.91 4.65 18.43
C PHE A 166 12.58 6.03 18.37
N GLN A 167 12.33 6.76 17.30
CA GLN A 167 12.72 8.15 17.15
C GLN A 167 11.75 8.90 16.25
N LEU A 168 11.34 10.10 16.66
CA LEU A 168 10.53 11.02 15.86
C LEU A 168 11.43 12.13 15.34
N GLY A 169 11.40 12.41 14.04
CA GLY A 169 12.20 13.49 13.46
C GLY A 169 13.71 13.37 13.73
N ASN A 170 14.39 14.52 13.74
CA ASN A 170 15.80 14.65 14.18
C ASN A 170 16.75 13.63 13.52
N ASN A 171 16.70 13.52 12.18
CA ASN A 171 17.46 12.54 11.39
C ASN A 171 17.14 11.07 11.70
N ALA A 172 15.87 10.74 11.94
CA ALA A 172 15.40 9.37 12.20
C ALA A 172 15.90 8.35 11.16
N PHE A 173 16.02 8.73 9.88
CA PHE A 173 16.55 7.84 8.84
C PHE A 173 18.02 7.46 9.08
N ASP A 174 18.87 8.43 9.40
CA ASP A 174 20.29 8.18 9.67
C ASP A 174 20.45 7.42 10.99
N SER A 175 19.73 7.81 12.04
CA SER A 175 19.69 7.07 13.32
C SER A 175 19.29 5.61 13.12
N ALA A 176 18.31 5.34 12.26
CA ALA A 176 17.91 3.99 11.87
C ALA A 176 19.03 3.24 11.11
N ARG A 177 19.77 3.91 10.23
CA ARG A 177 20.95 3.33 9.56
C ARG A 177 22.05 2.98 10.56
N TYR A 178 22.27 3.83 11.56
CA TYR A 178 23.28 3.66 12.61
C TYR A 178 22.89 2.68 13.72
N THR A 179 21.65 2.16 13.72
CA THR A 179 21.07 1.26 14.72
C THR A 179 20.89 1.88 16.12
N GLU A 180 20.85 3.21 16.20
CA GLU A 180 20.73 3.96 17.45
C GLU A 180 19.58 4.98 17.36
N LEU A 181 18.38 4.55 17.72
CA LEU A 181 17.21 5.42 17.84
C LEU A 181 17.12 5.95 19.28
N ASN A 182 17.27 7.27 19.45
CA ASN A 182 17.34 7.93 20.76
C ASN A 182 16.18 8.92 20.96
N GLY A 183 14.98 8.57 20.50
CA GLY A 183 13.80 9.41 20.64
C GLY A 183 13.45 9.66 22.11
N TYR A 184 13.30 10.93 22.48
CA TYR A 184 12.83 11.36 23.80
C TYR A 184 11.44 11.98 23.76
N ASP A 185 11.06 12.61 22.64
CA ASP A 185 9.72 13.13 22.40
C ASP A 185 8.79 12.01 21.92
N SER A 186 7.62 11.90 22.53
CA SER A 186 6.57 10.96 22.11
C SER A 186 5.53 11.58 21.17
N ILE A 187 5.57 12.89 20.94
CA ILE A 187 4.68 13.60 20.02
C ILE A 187 5.34 14.88 19.54
N GLY A 188 5.25 15.17 18.24
CA GLY A 188 5.78 16.41 17.69
C GLY A 188 5.32 16.69 16.27
N MET A 189 5.54 17.94 15.83
CA MET A 189 5.35 18.38 14.44
C MET A 189 6.52 17.88 13.58
N MET A 190 6.65 16.55 13.50
CA MET A 190 7.71 15.84 12.81
C MET A 190 7.12 15.11 11.60
N LYS A 191 7.85 15.17 10.47
CA LYS A 191 7.42 14.55 9.21
C LYS A 191 7.61 13.04 9.16
N ASP A 192 8.55 12.54 9.95
CA ASP A 192 9.07 11.18 9.86
C ASP A 192 9.39 10.60 11.23
N GLY A 193 9.57 9.29 11.25
CA GLY A 193 9.99 8.56 12.42
C GLY A 193 10.54 7.19 12.04
N ALA A 194 11.16 6.54 13.02
CA ALA A 194 11.65 5.18 12.88
C ALA A 194 11.38 4.38 14.16
N MET A 195 11.24 3.07 13.99
CA MET A 195 11.14 2.08 15.06
C MET A 195 12.11 0.93 14.78
N SER A 196 12.67 0.35 15.83
CA SER A 196 13.45 -0.87 15.77
C SER A 196 12.85 -1.94 16.68
N PHE A 197 13.07 -3.20 16.31
CA PHE A 197 12.51 -4.37 16.98
C PHE A 197 13.59 -5.43 17.14
N ASN A 198 13.50 -6.24 18.20
CA ASN A 198 14.42 -7.36 18.41
C ASN A 198 13.84 -8.66 17.83
N ILE A 199 14.42 -9.17 16.74
CA ILE A 199 14.05 -10.47 16.17
C ILE A 199 14.70 -11.62 16.95
N GLY A 200 15.89 -11.34 17.50
CA GLY A 200 16.68 -12.26 18.31
C GLY A 200 17.52 -13.22 17.47
N LYS A 201 17.90 -14.33 18.09
CA LYS A 201 18.82 -15.32 17.51
C LYS A 201 18.13 -16.24 16.51
N ILE A 202 18.80 -16.47 15.38
CA ILE A 202 18.37 -17.37 14.31
C ILE A 202 19.52 -18.32 14.00
N ALA A 203 19.37 -19.59 14.42
CA ALA A 203 20.32 -20.64 14.11
C ALA A 203 20.32 -20.98 12.61
N PRO A 204 21.40 -21.58 12.07
CA PRO A 204 21.47 -22.04 10.68
C PRO A 204 20.25 -22.88 10.26
N GLY A 205 19.66 -22.56 9.10
CA GLY A 205 18.48 -23.22 8.55
C GLY A 205 17.18 -22.93 9.30
N LYS A 206 17.18 -22.05 10.31
CA LYS A 206 15.96 -21.65 11.04
C LYS A 206 15.37 -20.35 10.49
N LYS A 207 14.09 -20.17 10.81
CA LYS A 207 13.27 -19.04 10.37
C LYS A 207 12.65 -18.32 11.56
N LYS A 208 12.50 -17.01 11.44
CA LYS A 208 11.67 -16.18 12.33
C LYS A 208 10.65 -15.42 11.49
N THR A 209 9.44 -15.26 12.03
CA THR A 209 8.39 -14.44 11.42
C THR A 209 8.31 -13.12 12.17
N PHE A 210 8.09 -12.04 11.44
CA PHE A 210 7.87 -10.70 11.95
C PHE A 210 6.78 -10.02 11.13
N ASN A 211 5.82 -9.37 11.78
CA ASN A 211 4.71 -8.73 11.09
C ASN A 211 4.69 -7.23 11.40
N LEU A 212 4.43 -6.44 10.35
CA LEU A 212 4.05 -5.03 10.47
C LEU A 212 2.60 -4.85 10.03
N PHE A 213 1.90 -4.01 10.77
CA PHE A 213 0.52 -3.60 10.49
C PHE A 213 0.49 -2.10 10.25
N ILE A 214 -0.06 -1.70 9.10
CA ILE A 214 -0.33 -0.31 8.76
C ILE A 214 -1.85 -0.11 8.78
N CYS A 215 -2.34 0.66 9.75
CA CYS A 215 -3.78 0.87 9.93
C CYS A 215 -4.16 2.31 9.60
N ALA A 216 -5.32 2.52 8.98
CA ALA A 216 -5.85 3.84 8.67
C ALA A 216 -7.19 4.09 9.37
N SER A 217 -7.39 5.30 9.89
CA SER A 217 -8.65 5.71 10.54
C SER A 217 -8.81 7.22 10.54
N HIS A 218 -10.06 7.67 10.61
CA HIS A 218 -10.40 9.09 10.72
C HIS A 218 -10.17 9.67 12.11
N THR A 219 -9.94 8.81 13.11
CA THR A 219 -9.71 9.21 14.50
C THR A 219 -8.55 8.46 15.12
N LEU A 220 -7.86 9.10 16.07
CA LEU A 220 -6.83 8.47 16.90
C LEU A 220 -7.40 7.25 17.65
N LYS A 221 -8.62 7.37 18.19
CA LYS A 221 -9.29 6.25 18.87
C LYS A 221 -9.47 5.05 17.94
N GLY A 222 -9.93 5.29 16.71
CA GLY A 222 -10.14 4.24 15.72
C GLY A 222 -8.84 3.55 15.31
N VAL A 223 -7.75 4.30 15.11
CA VAL A 223 -6.46 3.68 14.75
C VAL A 223 -5.91 2.85 15.92
N LYS A 224 -6.04 3.32 17.16
CA LYS A 224 -5.67 2.53 18.36
C LYS A 224 -6.51 1.26 18.51
N GLN A 225 -7.78 1.28 18.12
CA GLN A 225 -8.63 0.07 18.11
C GLN A 225 -8.17 -0.93 17.05
N LEU A 226 -7.84 -0.47 15.85
CA LEU A 226 -7.30 -1.33 14.78
C LEU A 226 -5.97 -1.97 15.19
N VAL A 227 -5.05 -1.22 15.81
CA VAL A 227 -3.77 -1.77 16.30
C VAL A 227 -3.99 -2.88 17.33
N ARG A 228 -4.87 -2.67 18.31
CA ARG A 228 -5.19 -3.70 19.32
C ARG A 228 -5.78 -4.96 18.70
N MET A 229 -6.63 -4.79 17.68
CA MET A 229 -7.18 -5.91 16.91
C MET A 229 -6.07 -6.66 16.15
N CYS A 230 -5.17 -5.95 15.46
CA CYS A 230 -4.06 -6.57 14.72
C CYS A 230 -3.13 -7.37 15.62
N ARG A 231 -2.88 -6.92 16.85
CA ARG A 231 -2.07 -7.65 17.85
C ARG A 231 -2.68 -8.98 18.30
N GLN A 232 -4.00 -9.11 18.21
CA GLN A 232 -4.73 -10.32 18.59
C GLN A 232 -5.08 -11.22 17.39
N MET A 233 -4.75 -10.75 16.19
CA MET A 233 -5.11 -11.37 14.93
C MET A 233 -4.19 -12.55 14.61
N ASN A 234 -4.75 -13.61 14.06
CA ASN A 234 -3.97 -14.66 13.44
C ASN A 234 -3.64 -14.27 11.99
N VAL A 235 -2.39 -13.85 11.76
CA VAL A 235 -1.94 -13.37 10.44
C VAL A 235 -2.01 -14.46 9.36
N ASP A 236 -1.76 -15.73 9.71
CA ASP A 236 -1.87 -16.85 8.77
C ASP A 236 -3.32 -17.06 8.32
N GLU A 237 -4.27 -16.92 9.26
CA GLU A 237 -5.70 -17.01 8.96
C GLU A 237 -6.17 -15.87 8.06
N GLU A 238 -5.76 -14.63 8.35
CA GLU A 238 -6.11 -13.47 7.54
C GLU A 238 -5.46 -13.48 6.14
N TYR A 239 -4.25 -14.05 6.03
CA TYR A 239 -3.63 -14.32 4.74
C TYR A 239 -4.50 -15.29 3.91
N GLU A 240 -4.93 -16.42 4.48
CA GLU A 240 -5.79 -17.38 3.77
C GLU A 240 -7.19 -16.81 3.47
N ASN A 241 -7.76 -16.01 4.37
CA ASN A 241 -9.02 -15.32 4.13
C ASN A 241 -8.92 -14.33 2.97
N THR A 242 -7.84 -13.55 2.92
CA THR A 242 -7.56 -12.60 1.83
C THR A 242 -7.32 -13.35 0.51
N ARG A 243 -6.58 -14.46 0.54
CA ARG A 243 -6.37 -15.32 -0.63
C ARG A 243 -7.67 -15.89 -1.17
N LYS A 244 -8.51 -16.47 -0.31
CA LYS A 244 -9.83 -17.00 -0.68
C LYS A 244 -10.75 -15.93 -1.25
N TYR A 245 -10.69 -14.71 -0.72
CA TYR A 245 -11.47 -13.58 -1.24
C TYR A 245 -11.12 -13.28 -2.70
N TRP A 246 -9.84 -13.14 -3.05
CA TRP A 246 -9.43 -12.85 -4.42
C TRP A 246 -9.72 -13.99 -5.39
N MET A 247 -9.49 -15.24 -4.97
CA MET A 247 -9.84 -16.40 -5.77
C MET A 247 -11.36 -16.51 -5.96
N GLY A 248 -12.14 -16.18 -4.93
CA GLY A 248 -13.60 -16.12 -4.97
C GLY A 248 -14.09 -15.04 -5.94
N PHE A 249 -13.47 -13.86 -5.93
CA PHE A 249 -13.74 -12.79 -6.89
C PHE A 249 -13.54 -13.27 -8.33
N LEU A 250 -12.41 -13.90 -8.64
CA LEU A 250 -12.15 -14.46 -9.98
C LEU A 250 -13.12 -15.59 -10.36
N LYS A 251 -13.48 -16.43 -9.40
CA LYS A 251 -14.45 -17.51 -9.65
C LYS A 251 -15.85 -16.98 -9.98
N ASN A 252 -16.22 -15.83 -9.42
CA ASN A 252 -17.51 -15.19 -9.65
C ASN A 252 -17.52 -14.30 -10.91
N SER A 253 -16.35 -13.93 -11.44
CA SER A 253 -16.25 -13.30 -12.75
C SER A 253 -16.41 -14.31 -13.89
N ARG A 254 -16.71 -13.81 -15.09
CA ARG A 254 -16.80 -14.63 -16.30
C ARG A 254 -15.47 -15.34 -16.56
N ALA A 255 -15.48 -16.67 -16.62
CA ALA A 255 -14.29 -17.43 -16.98
C ALA A 255 -14.04 -17.37 -18.50
N ILE A 256 -12.78 -17.16 -18.89
CA ILE A 256 -12.31 -17.31 -20.27
C ILE A 256 -11.23 -18.39 -20.27
N VAL A 257 -11.35 -19.32 -21.22
CA VAL A 257 -10.36 -20.38 -21.47
C VAL A 257 -10.06 -20.35 -22.96
N THR A 258 -8.90 -19.79 -23.31
CA THR A 258 -8.47 -19.67 -24.71
C THR A 258 -7.61 -20.86 -25.15
N GLY A 259 -7.07 -21.63 -24.19
CA GLY A 259 -6.06 -22.67 -24.43
C GLY A 259 -4.62 -22.15 -24.42
N ASP A 260 -4.42 -20.82 -24.37
CA ASP A 260 -3.13 -20.19 -24.13
C ASP A 260 -3.07 -19.65 -22.69
N LYS A 261 -2.26 -20.31 -21.84
CA LYS A 261 -2.11 -19.94 -20.43
C LYS A 261 -1.71 -18.46 -20.26
N ARG A 262 -0.90 -17.91 -21.15
CA ARG A 262 -0.46 -16.51 -21.05
C ARG A 262 -1.65 -15.54 -21.20
N ILE A 263 -2.57 -15.83 -22.11
CA ILE A 263 -3.77 -15.01 -22.33
C ILE A 263 -4.73 -15.17 -21.15
N ASP A 264 -4.93 -16.40 -20.70
CA ASP A 264 -5.84 -16.71 -19.58
C ASP A 264 -5.34 -16.07 -18.26
N ASP A 265 -4.02 -16.14 -17.99
CA ASP A 265 -3.39 -15.48 -16.84
C ASP A 265 -3.48 -13.95 -16.93
N LEU A 266 -3.25 -13.38 -18.12
CA LEU A 266 -3.35 -11.94 -18.35
C LEU A 266 -4.78 -11.45 -18.11
N TYR A 267 -5.79 -12.19 -18.59
CA TYR A 267 -7.19 -11.87 -18.36
C TYR A 267 -7.53 -11.82 -16.87
N LYS A 268 -7.20 -12.87 -16.11
CA LYS A 268 -7.39 -12.89 -14.65
C LYS A 268 -6.67 -11.75 -13.95
N ARG A 269 -5.43 -11.47 -14.36
CA ARG A 269 -4.62 -10.37 -13.82
C ARG A 269 -5.28 -9.02 -14.06
N SER A 270 -5.85 -8.79 -15.25
CA SER A 270 -6.60 -7.59 -15.60
C SER A 270 -7.86 -7.43 -14.74
N LEU A 271 -8.63 -8.50 -14.49
CA LEU A 271 -9.82 -8.43 -13.63
C LEU A 271 -9.48 -8.00 -12.20
N LEU A 272 -8.41 -8.57 -11.63
CA LEU A 272 -7.95 -8.20 -10.30
C LEU A 272 -7.46 -6.74 -10.23
N VAL A 273 -6.83 -6.23 -11.30
CA VAL A 273 -6.46 -4.81 -11.41
C VAL A 273 -7.72 -3.94 -11.49
N PHE A 274 -8.69 -4.29 -12.34
CA PHE A 274 -9.93 -3.52 -12.44
C PHE A 274 -10.67 -3.44 -11.10
N LYS A 275 -10.71 -4.54 -10.32
CA LYS A 275 -11.27 -4.49 -8.97
C LYS A 275 -10.53 -3.50 -8.08
N LEU A 276 -9.19 -3.49 -8.07
CA LEU A 276 -8.42 -2.52 -7.29
C LEU A 276 -8.60 -1.07 -7.75
N MET A 277 -8.84 -0.85 -9.04
CA MET A 277 -9.08 0.49 -9.62
C MET A 277 -10.55 0.93 -9.54
N SER A 278 -11.43 0.12 -8.95
CA SER A 278 -12.82 0.47 -8.70
C SER A 278 -12.98 0.81 -7.23
N ASP A 279 -13.33 2.06 -6.91
CA ASP A 279 -13.51 2.50 -5.52
C ASP A 279 -14.73 1.82 -4.91
N GLU A 280 -14.53 1.07 -3.84
CA GLU A 280 -15.57 0.25 -3.21
C GLU A 280 -16.69 1.09 -2.58
N LYS A 281 -16.34 2.30 -2.12
CA LYS A 281 -17.23 3.18 -1.37
C LYS A 281 -18.08 4.03 -2.30
N THR A 282 -17.48 4.55 -3.36
CA THR A 282 -18.13 5.54 -4.22
C THR A 282 -18.51 5.01 -5.59
N GLY A 283 -17.85 3.96 -6.10
CA GLY A 283 -18.03 3.48 -7.48
C GLY A 283 -17.17 4.20 -8.51
N GLY A 284 -16.39 5.21 -8.12
CA GLY A 284 -15.46 5.89 -9.02
C GLY A 284 -14.41 4.94 -9.59
N LEU A 285 -14.04 5.12 -10.85
CA LEU A 285 -13.03 4.30 -11.54
C LEU A 285 -11.72 5.08 -11.72
N LEU A 286 -10.65 4.62 -11.09
CA LEU A 286 -9.32 5.22 -11.19
C LEU A 286 -8.68 4.91 -12.55
N ALA A 287 -8.24 5.92 -13.29
CA ALA A 287 -7.59 5.70 -14.58
C ALA A 287 -6.22 5.02 -14.44
N SER A 288 -5.41 5.45 -13.47
CA SER A 288 -4.16 4.75 -13.09
C SER A 288 -3.67 5.17 -11.71
N ALA A 289 -3.07 4.22 -10.99
CA ALA A 289 -2.33 4.46 -9.75
C ALA A 289 -0.95 5.06 -10.07
N GLU A 290 -0.92 6.29 -10.56
CA GLU A 290 0.30 6.95 -11.07
C GLU A 290 1.00 7.82 -10.01
N ILE A 291 2.33 8.03 -10.16
CA ILE A 291 3.15 8.84 -9.24
C ILE A 291 3.80 10.03 -9.95
N ASP A 292 3.19 11.21 -9.85
CA ASP A 292 3.83 12.49 -10.20
C ASP A 292 3.11 13.67 -9.53
N GLU A 293 3.23 13.75 -8.20
CA GLU A 293 2.57 14.80 -7.40
C GLU A 293 2.99 16.22 -7.78
N GLY A 294 4.18 16.39 -8.35
CA GLY A 294 4.73 17.67 -8.78
C GLY A 294 4.43 18.04 -10.23
N PHE A 295 3.66 17.21 -10.97
CA PHE A 295 3.39 17.40 -12.41
C PHE A 295 4.67 17.62 -13.24
N THR A 296 5.75 16.95 -12.84
CA THR A 296 7.07 17.15 -13.43
C THR A 296 7.26 16.38 -14.74
N ARG A 297 6.46 15.32 -14.96
CA ARG A 297 6.56 14.41 -16.10
C ARG A 297 5.21 14.08 -16.73
N CYS A 298 4.10 14.13 -15.99
CA CYS A 298 2.78 13.83 -16.51
C CYS A 298 1.68 14.70 -15.88
N GLY A 299 0.49 14.70 -16.51
CA GLY A 299 -0.67 15.50 -16.10
C GLY A 299 -1.48 14.90 -14.93
N ARG A 300 -0.93 13.89 -14.25
CA ARG A 300 -1.53 13.03 -13.21
C ARG A 300 -2.74 12.20 -13.66
N TYR A 301 -2.66 10.88 -13.45
CA TYR A 301 -3.72 9.92 -13.85
C TYR A 301 -4.51 9.31 -12.68
N ALA A 302 -4.12 9.64 -11.44
CA ALA A 302 -4.85 9.22 -10.24
C ALA A 302 -6.15 10.03 -10.04
N TYR A 303 -7.06 9.94 -11.01
CA TYR A 303 -8.38 10.56 -11.06
C TYR A 303 -9.35 9.67 -11.84
N CYS A 304 -10.65 9.93 -11.69
CA CYS A 304 -11.67 9.37 -12.57
C CYS A 304 -11.80 10.25 -13.81
N TRP A 305 -11.44 9.69 -14.97
CA TRP A 305 -11.67 10.32 -16.27
C TRP A 305 -12.86 9.65 -16.93
N GLY A 306 -13.93 10.40 -17.21
CA GLY A 306 -15.17 9.82 -17.75
C GLY A 306 -14.96 9.02 -19.04
N ARG A 307 -13.97 9.40 -19.87
CA ARG A 307 -13.57 8.61 -21.05
C ARG A 307 -13.01 7.25 -20.68
N ASP A 308 -11.98 7.23 -19.85
CA ASP A 308 -11.26 6.03 -19.46
C ASP A 308 -12.20 5.08 -18.70
N ALA A 309 -13.02 5.65 -17.81
CA ALA A 309 -14.05 4.94 -17.08
C ALA A 309 -15.08 4.27 -18.01
N ALA A 310 -15.56 4.96 -19.07
CA ALA A 310 -16.48 4.36 -20.04
C ALA A 310 -15.92 3.15 -20.80
N PHE A 311 -14.60 3.12 -21.06
CA PHE A 311 -13.96 1.93 -21.64
C PHE A 311 -13.79 0.82 -20.60
N ILE A 312 -13.44 1.17 -19.36
CA ILE A 312 -13.28 0.20 -18.27
C ILE A 312 -14.64 -0.44 -17.94
N THR A 313 -15.74 0.31 -17.90
CA THR A 313 -17.08 -0.24 -17.64
C THR A 313 -17.50 -1.25 -18.71
N GLY A 314 -17.24 -0.98 -19.99
CA GLY A 314 -17.48 -1.95 -21.05
C GLY A 314 -16.70 -3.24 -20.87
N ALA A 315 -15.45 -3.16 -20.37
CA ALA A 315 -14.64 -4.34 -20.06
C ALA A 315 -15.15 -5.09 -18.80
N LEU A 316 -15.56 -4.35 -17.75
CA LEU A 316 -16.17 -4.90 -16.55
C LEU A 316 -17.46 -5.65 -16.88
N ASP A 317 -18.35 -5.06 -17.68
CA ASP A 317 -19.60 -5.66 -18.11
C ASP A 317 -19.35 -6.94 -18.93
N ALA A 318 -18.45 -6.88 -19.92
CA ALA A 318 -18.07 -8.05 -20.71
C ALA A 318 -17.49 -9.19 -19.86
N ALA A 319 -16.85 -8.86 -18.74
CA ALA A 319 -16.32 -9.78 -17.73
C ALA A 319 -17.34 -10.24 -16.67
N GLY A 320 -18.59 -9.78 -16.75
CA GLY A 320 -19.66 -10.15 -15.82
C GLY A 320 -19.56 -9.45 -14.45
N LEU A 321 -18.82 -8.34 -14.36
CA LEU A 321 -18.65 -7.55 -13.13
C LEU A 321 -19.69 -6.43 -13.03
N THR A 322 -20.97 -6.79 -13.19
CA THR A 322 -22.09 -5.84 -13.33
C THR A 322 -22.27 -4.96 -12.10
N GLU A 323 -22.01 -5.46 -10.89
CA GLU A 323 -22.11 -4.65 -9.66
C GLU A 323 -21.16 -3.44 -9.67
N ALA A 324 -19.94 -3.60 -10.20
CA ALA A 324 -19.01 -2.49 -10.34
C ALA A 324 -19.47 -1.48 -11.41
N VAL A 325 -20.13 -1.98 -12.45
CA VAL A 325 -20.71 -1.16 -13.52
C VAL A 325 -21.87 -0.31 -12.98
N ASP A 326 -22.79 -0.93 -12.23
CA ASP A 326 -23.93 -0.25 -11.62
C ASP A 326 -23.47 0.85 -10.65
N LYS A 327 -22.53 0.53 -9.74
CA LYS A 327 -21.94 1.51 -8.82
C LYS A 327 -21.30 2.68 -9.57
N PHE A 328 -20.60 2.42 -10.68
CA PHE A 328 -20.01 3.49 -11.47
C PHE A 328 -21.07 4.38 -12.14
N TYR A 329 -22.15 3.82 -12.68
CA TYR A 329 -23.19 4.64 -13.29
C TYR A 329 -23.97 5.46 -12.25
N GLU A 330 -24.22 4.91 -11.06
CA GLU A 330 -24.74 5.68 -9.92
C GLU A 330 -23.82 6.86 -9.59
N TRP A 331 -22.51 6.62 -9.50
CA TRP A 331 -21.50 7.65 -9.29
C TRP A 331 -21.46 8.69 -10.42
N ALA A 332 -21.58 8.25 -11.68
CA ALA A 332 -21.57 9.13 -12.84
C ALA A 332 -22.79 10.07 -12.83
N VAL A 333 -23.98 9.57 -12.47
CA VAL A 333 -25.16 10.42 -12.31
C VAL A 333 -24.95 11.45 -11.19
N MET A 334 -24.35 11.05 -10.07
CA MET A 334 -24.07 11.95 -8.95
C MET A 334 -23.09 13.09 -9.29
N THR A 335 -22.23 12.91 -10.29
CA THR A 335 -21.23 13.90 -10.72
C THR A 335 -21.65 14.71 -11.95
N GLN A 336 -22.85 14.44 -12.48
CA GLN A 336 -23.41 15.16 -13.62
C GLN A 336 -23.87 16.56 -13.19
N ASP A 337 -23.54 17.57 -13.98
CA ASP A 337 -24.00 18.94 -13.76
C ASP A 337 -25.50 19.10 -14.13
N ASP A 338 -26.13 20.15 -13.63
CA ASP A 338 -27.55 20.48 -13.88
C ASP A 338 -27.90 20.59 -15.39
N ASP A 339 -26.92 20.94 -16.24
CA ASP A 339 -27.07 21.03 -17.69
C ASP A 339 -26.88 19.69 -18.43
N GLY A 340 -26.66 18.61 -17.67
CA GLY A 340 -26.44 17.25 -18.15
C GLY A 340 -25.00 16.97 -18.60
N SER A 341 -24.08 17.91 -18.41
CA SER A 341 -22.67 17.72 -18.78
C SER A 341 -21.84 17.07 -17.66
N TRP A 342 -20.66 16.59 -18.04
CA TRP A 342 -19.63 16.16 -17.09
C TRP A 342 -18.35 16.94 -17.33
N GLN A 343 -17.66 17.24 -16.24
CA GLN A 343 -16.34 17.86 -16.21
C GLN A 343 -15.26 16.87 -16.68
N GLN A 344 -14.05 17.39 -16.92
CA GLN A 344 -12.96 16.61 -17.51
C GLN A 344 -12.59 15.37 -16.66
N ARG A 345 -12.51 15.55 -15.34
CA ARG A 345 -12.08 14.52 -14.40
C ARG A 345 -12.46 14.88 -12.97
N TYR A 346 -12.59 13.86 -12.14
CA TYR A 346 -13.06 13.97 -10.76
C TYR A 346 -12.17 13.17 -9.82
N HIS A 347 -12.20 13.55 -8.55
CA HIS A 347 -11.79 12.69 -7.45
C HIS A 347 -12.80 11.54 -7.27
N MET A 348 -12.41 10.46 -6.60
CA MET A 348 -13.32 9.31 -6.40
C MET A 348 -14.56 9.68 -5.57
N ASP A 349 -14.47 10.70 -4.72
CA ASP A 349 -15.60 11.23 -3.94
C ASP A 349 -16.59 12.07 -4.77
N GLY A 350 -16.33 12.25 -6.07
CA GLY A 350 -17.16 13.02 -6.99
C GLY A 350 -16.83 14.51 -7.04
N ASN A 351 -15.89 15.00 -6.22
CA ASN A 351 -15.45 16.39 -6.30
C ASN A 351 -14.61 16.64 -7.55
N LEU A 352 -14.65 17.89 -8.04
CA LEU A 352 -13.89 18.30 -9.21
C LEU A 352 -12.37 18.18 -8.96
N ALA A 353 -11.68 17.44 -9.82
CA ALA A 353 -10.23 17.34 -9.79
C ALA A 353 -9.58 18.48 -10.60
N PRO A 354 -8.32 18.87 -10.31
CA PRO A 354 -7.60 19.91 -11.06
C PRO A 354 -7.59 19.60 -12.56
N SER A 355 -7.94 20.53 -13.45
CA SER A 355 -8.13 20.25 -14.89
C SER A 355 -7.39 21.24 -15.79
N TRP A 356 -6.97 20.79 -16.97
CA TRP A 356 -6.19 21.60 -17.94
C TRP A 356 -7.09 22.43 -18.89
N GLY A 357 -8.40 22.45 -18.63
CA GLY A 357 -9.42 23.21 -19.37
C GLY A 357 -10.63 22.36 -19.76
N CYS A 358 -11.81 22.99 -19.88
CA CYS A 358 -13.04 22.34 -20.33
C CYS A 358 -13.09 22.23 -21.85
N ARG A 359 -12.55 21.14 -22.42
CA ARG A 359 -13.07 20.64 -23.70
C ARG A 359 -14.19 19.66 -23.37
N TRP A 360 -15.42 20.14 -23.49
CA TRP A 360 -16.68 19.42 -23.31
C TRP A 360 -16.60 17.96 -23.76
N MET A 361 -16.58 17.01 -22.82
CA MET A 361 -16.79 15.58 -23.12
C MET A 361 -18.29 15.27 -23.15
N ARG A 362 -19.06 15.99 -23.98
CA ARG A 362 -20.52 15.77 -24.13
C ARG A 362 -20.90 14.37 -24.63
N GLN A 363 -19.95 13.52 -25.00
CA GLN A 363 -20.24 12.28 -25.72
C GLN A 363 -19.63 11.00 -25.17
N VAL A 364 -18.69 11.02 -24.21
CA VAL A 364 -17.93 9.79 -23.95
C VAL A 364 -18.60 8.84 -22.96
N LEU A 365 -19.26 9.35 -21.92
CA LEU A 365 -19.99 8.50 -20.96
C LEU A 365 -21.25 7.86 -21.55
N LEU A 366 -21.81 8.45 -22.61
CA LEU A 366 -23.02 7.96 -23.29
C LEU A 366 -22.80 6.67 -24.10
N TYR A 367 -21.56 6.32 -24.47
CA TYR A 367 -21.31 5.11 -25.26
C TYR A 367 -21.46 3.80 -24.50
N GLY A 368 -21.54 3.83 -23.17
CA GLY A 368 -21.77 2.65 -22.34
C GLY A 368 -23.22 2.45 -21.87
N VAL A 369 -24.16 3.32 -22.28
CA VAL A 369 -25.57 3.31 -21.82
C VAL A 369 -26.54 2.81 -22.90
N CYS A 370 -26.05 2.08 -23.92
CA CYS A 370 -26.88 1.54 -25.00
C CYS A 370 -27.04 0.02 -24.94
#